data_AF-A0A376RG78-F1
#
_entry.id   AF-A0A376RG78-F1
#
_cell.length_a   1.000
_cell.length_b   1.000
_cell.length_c   1.000
_cell.angle_alpha   90.00
_cell.angle_beta   90.00
_cell.angle_gamma   90.00
#
_symmetry.space_group_name_H-M   'P 1'
#
loop_
_entity.id
_entity.type
_entity.pdbx_description
1 polymer ?
#
loop_
_entity_poly.entity_id
_entity_poly.type
_entity_poly.pdbx_seq_one_letter_code
_entity_poly.pdbx_strand_id
1 'polypeptide(L)' 'MKGLLSLLIFSMVLPAHAGIVIYGTRIIYPAENKEVMVQLMNQGNRSSLLQAWIDDGDTSLPPEKIQVPSC' A
#
# COMPACT_ATOMS: atom_id res chain seq x y z
N MET A 1 -11.05 -21.50 -33.05
CA MET A 1 -11.71 -20.34 -32.38
C MET A 1 -11.21 -20.12 -30.96
N LYS A 2 -11.13 -21.14 -30.08
CA LYS A 2 -10.67 -21.00 -28.69
C LYS A 2 -9.24 -20.44 -28.53
N GLY A 3 -8.28 -20.88 -29.37
CA GLY A 3 -6.90 -20.39 -29.34
C GLY A 3 -6.74 -18.92 -29.75
N LEU A 4 -7.54 -18.45 -30.72
CA LEU A 4 -7.57 -17.04 -31.11
C LEU A 4 -8.12 -16.16 -29.98
N LEU A 5 -9.16 -16.65 -29.28
CA LEU A 5 -9.74 -15.98 -28.12
C LEU A 5 -8.74 -15.89 -26.96
N SER A 6 -8.02 -16.96 -26.65
CA SER A 6 -6.96 -16.94 -25.62
C SER A 6 -5.82 -15.98 -25.95
N LEU A 7 -5.40 -15.91 -27.23
CA LEU A 7 -4.35 -14.97 -27.66
C LEU A 7 -4.79 -13.51 -27.52
N LEU A 8 -6.06 -13.22 -27.83
CA LEU A 8 -6.68 -11.91 -27.65
C LEU A 8 -6.72 -11.50 -26.17
N ILE A 9 -7.11 -12.40 -25.26
CA ILE A 9 -7.14 -12.12 -23.82
C ILE A 9 -5.73 -11.83 -23.28
N PHE A 10 -4.73 -12.58 -23.72
CA PHE A 10 -3.33 -12.36 -23.29
C PHE A 10 -2.77 -11.01 -23.75
N SER A 11 -3.25 -10.49 -24.90
CA SER A 11 -2.82 -9.18 -25.41
C SER A 11 -3.34 -7.98 -24.58
N MET A 12 -4.28 -8.18 -23.66
CA MET A 12 -4.91 -7.11 -22.86
C MET A 12 -4.25 -6.86 -21.50
N VAL A 13 -3.10 -7.45 -21.21
CA VAL A 13 -2.41 -7.23 -19.91
C VAL A 13 -1.77 -5.84 -19.89
N LEU A 14 -2.35 -4.92 -19.10
CA LEU A 14 -1.80 -3.60 -18.84
C LEU A 14 -0.88 -3.60 -17.61
N PRO A 15 0.23 -2.84 -17.61
CA PRO A 15 1.10 -2.74 -16.45
C PRO A 15 0.43 -1.96 -15.31
N ALA A 16 0.57 -2.47 -14.08
CA ALA A 16 0.25 -1.73 -12.87
C ALA A 16 1.38 -0.73 -12.56
N HIS A 17 1.02 0.51 -12.25
CA HIS A 17 1.97 1.57 -11.89
C HIS A 17 1.83 1.93 -10.42
N ALA A 18 2.95 2.04 -9.72
CA ALA A 18 3.02 2.54 -8.35
C ALA A 18 3.80 3.86 -8.31
N GLY A 19 3.39 4.80 -7.46
CA GLY A 19 4.04 6.10 -7.33
C GLY A 19 4.54 6.42 -5.92
N ILE A 20 4.04 5.73 -4.89
CA ILE A 20 4.34 6.07 -3.49
C ILE A 20 5.43 5.14 -2.99
N VAL A 21 6.52 5.73 -2.52
CA VAL A 21 7.65 5.03 -1.92
C VAL A 21 7.67 5.34 -0.42
N ILE A 22 7.66 4.31 0.42
CA ILE A 22 7.92 4.41 1.85
C ILE A 22 9.42 4.17 2.05
N TYR A 23 10.09 5.05 2.80
CA TYR A 23 11.52 4.87 3.06
C TYR A 23 11.75 3.73 4.07
N GLY A 24 12.22 2.59 3.56
CA GLY A 24 12.48 1.39 4.33
C GLY A 24 11.33 0.37 4.26
N THR A 25 11.58 -0.84 4.76
CA THR A 25 10.61 -1.95 4.79
C THR A 25 10.09 -2.25 6.19
N ARG A 26 10.62 -1.58 7.20
CA ARG A 26 10.27 -1.71 8.60
C ARG A 26 10.51 -0.39 9.33
N ILE A 27 9.60 -0.05 10.22
CA ILE A 27 9.75 1.03 11.19
C ILE A 27 9.98 0.40 12.55
N ILE A 28 11.06 0.79 13.25
CA ILE A 28 11.33 0.40 14.63
C ILE A 28 10.90 1.56 15.51
N TYR A 29 10.00 1.31 16.46
CA TYR A 29 9.51 2.29 17.42
C TYR A 29 10.21 2.07 18.78
N PRO A 30 11.18 2.92 19.18
CA PRO A 30 11.82 2.81 20.49
C PRO A 30 10.82 3.15 21.61
N ALA A 31 10.90 2.43 22.73
CA ALA A 31 9.93 2.58 23.82
C ALA A 31 9.99 3.95 24.52
N GLU A 32 11.16 4.60 24.47
CA GLU A 32 11.41 5.92 25.03
C GLU A 32 10.91 7.08 24.14
N ASN A 33 10.59 6.80 22.88
CA ASN A 33 10.14 7.82 21.93
C ASN A 33 8.62 7.94 21.94
N LYS A 34 8.12 9.18 21.79
CA LYS A 34 6.68 9.44 21.63
C LYS A 34 6.20 9.32 20.19
N GLU A 35 7.11 9.43 19.23
CA GLU A 35 6.82 9.35 17.81
C GLU A 35 8.04 8.89 17.04
N VAL A 36 7.80 8.38 15.83
CA VAL A 36 8.82 8.10 14.82
C VAL A 36 8.37 8.66 13.49
N MET A 37 9.28 9.26 12.75
CA MET A 37 8.97 9.83 11.44
C MET A 37 8.97 8.73 10.38
N VAL A 38 7.84 8.56 9.69
CA VAL A 38 7.76 7.74 8.48
C VAL A 38 7.82 8.67 7.27
N GLN A 39 8.89 8.56 6.49
CA GLN A 39 9.04 9.35 5.27
C GLN A 39 8.38 8.63 4.10
N LEU A 40 7.62 9.39 3.30
CA LEU A 40 7.04 8.94 2.05
C LEU A 40 7.42 9.88 0.91
N MET A 41 7.54 9.35 -0.29
CA MET A 41 7.78 10.13 -1.50
C MET A 41 6.81 9.72 -2.60
N ASN A 42 6.14 10.69 -3.21
CA ASN A 42 5.40 10.46 -4.45
C ASN A 42 6.36 10.65 -5.64
N GLN A 43 6.85 9.55 -6.19
CA GLN A 43 7.62 9.48 -7.43
C GLN A 43 6.74 9.30 -8.68
N GLY A 44 5.42 9.24 -8.51
CA GLY A 44 4.47 9.25 -9.60
C GLY A 44 4.43 10.61 -10.31
N ASN A 45 3.99 10.61 -11.56
CA ASN A 45 3.82 11.83 -12.37
C ASN A 45 2.48 12.56 -12.11
N ARG A 46 1.75 12.18 -11.05
CA ARG A 46 0.43 12.73 -10.68
C ARG A 46 0.36 12.95 -9.17
N SER A 47 -0.40 13.97 -8.77
CA SER A 47 -0.78 14.15 -7.36
C SER A 47 -1.54 12.94 -6.84
N SER A 48 -1.30 12.58 -5.58
CA SER A 48 -1.89 11.41 -4.93
C SER A 48 -2.48 11.79 -3.57
N LEU A 49 -3.63 11.22 -3.24
CA LEU A 49 -4.20 11.25 -1.88
C LEU A 49 -3.74 9.99 -1.14
N LEU A 50 -3.31 10.15 0.10
CA LEU A 50 -2.83 9.05 0.93
C LEU A 50 -3.72 8.90 2.17
N GLN A 51 -4.05 7.66 2.48
CA GLN A 51 -4.66 7.26 3.74
C GLN A 51 -3.79 6.16 4.34
N ALA A 52 -3.49 6.25 5.62
CA ALA A 52 -2.68 5.29 6.35
C ALA A 52 -3.40 4.89 7.64
N TRP A 53 -3.25 3.63 8.02
CA TRP A 53 -3.73 3.07 9.28
C TRP A 53 -2.73 2.01 9.77
N ILE A 54 -2.82 1.67 11.05
CA ILE A 54 -2.11 0.54 11.64
C ILE A 54 -3.05 -0.66 11.60
N ASP A 55 -2.50 -1.84 11.33
CA ASP A 55 -3.23 -3.09 11.18
C ASP A 55 -2.54 -4.19 12.00
N ASP A 56 -3.28 -5.15 12.53
CA ASP A 56 -2.77 -6.28 13.33
C ASP A 56 -2.68 -7.60 12.54
N GLY A 57 -3.03 -7.57 11.25
CA GLY A 57 -3.02 -8.69 10.31
C GLY A 57 -4.40 -9.26 9.98
N ASP A 58 -5.48 -8.82 10.64
CA ASP A 58 -6.84 -9.27 10.34
C ASP A 58 -7.48 -8.44 9.22
N THR A 59 -7.35 -8.95 7.98
CA THR A 59 -7.92 -8.30 6.79
C THR A 59 -9.45 -8.35 6.71
N SER A 60 -10.13 -9.00 7.65
CA SER A 60 -11.61 -9.09 7.67
C SER A 60 -12.27 -7.87 8.32
N LEU A 61 -11.51 -7.08 9.06
CA LEU A 61 -12.00 -5.89 9.76
C LEU A 61 -11.64 -4.62 8.99
N PRO A 62 -12.56 -3.64 8.91
CA PRO A 62 -12.22 -2.34 8.38
C PRO A 62 -11.35 -1.57 9.39
N PRO A 63 -10.51 -0.62 8.96
CA PRO A 63 -9.56 0.09 9.83
C PRO A 63 -10.17 0.69 11.10
N GLU A 64 -11.43 1.12 11.04
CA GLU A 64 -12.14 1.74 12.17
C GLU A 64 -12.47 0.76 13.31
N LYS A 65 -12.33 -0.55 13.08
CA LYS A 65 -12.67 -1.60 14.04
C LYS A 65 -11.45 -2.37 14.58
N ILE A 66 -10.24 -2.05 14.11
CA ILE A 66 -9.02 -2.75 14.49
C ILE A 66 -8.54 -2.24 15.86
N GLN A 67 -8.14 -3.16 16.75
CA GLN A 67 -7.58 -2.81 18.06
C GLN A 67 -6.07 -2.66 17.98
N VAL A 68 -5.63 -1.48 17.56
CA VAL A 68 -4.22 -1.09 17.46
C VAL A 68 -3.99 0.20 18.26
N PRO A 69 -2.73 0.53 18.60
CA PRO A 69 -2.40 1.84 19.15
C PRO A 69 -2.96 2.93 18.25
N SER A 70 -3.66 3.90 18.82
CA SER A 70 -4.23 5.02 18.07
C SER A 70 -3.11 5.89 17.51
N CYS A 71 -3.20 6.23 16.23
CA CYS A 71 -2.42 7.32 15.63
C CYS A 71 -2.91 8.69 16.11
#